data_AF-A0A965CAY2-F1
#
_entry.id   AF-A0A965CAY2-F1
#
_cell.length_a   1.000
_cell.length_b   1.000
_cell.length_c   1.000
_cell.angle_alpha   90.00
_cell.angle_beta   90.00
_cell.angle_gamma   90.00
#
_symmetry.space_group_name_H-M   'P 1'
#
loop_
_entity.id
_entity.type
_entity.pdbx_description
1 polymer ?
#
loop_
_entity_poly.entity_id
_entity_poly.type
_entity_poly.pdbx_seq_one_letter_code
_entity_poly.pdbx_strand_id
1 'polypeptide(L)' 'MIKNNEISFIVNVTEDKRAVQDSYEIRRNALQQKVTYYTTLAGAKAACMGMAHMQELQVHSIQELHKTLTK' A
#
# COMPACT_ATOMS: atom_id res chain seq x y z
N MET A 1 9.98 -12.70 -11.95
CA MET A 1 9.48 -11.55 -11.16
C MET A 1 8.23 -11.88 -10.35
N ILE A 2 7.01 -11.44 -10.70
CA ILE A 2 5.82 -11.57 -9.80
C ILE A 2 5.46 -13.02 -9.48
N LYS A 3 5.34 -13.89 -10.49
CA LYS A 3 5.01 -15.33 -10.29
C LYS A 3 6.13 -16.13 -9.61
N ASN A 4 7.34 -15.59 -9.58
CA ASN A 4 8.51 -16.22 -8.98
C ASN A 4 8.74 -15.76 -7.54
N ASN A 5 7.82 -14.98 -6.96
CA ASN A 5 7.94 -14.40 -5.62
C ASN A 5 9.17 -13.48 -5.45
N GLU A 6 9.62 -12.83 -6.52
CA GLU A 6 10.76 -11.90 -6.47
C GLU A 6 10.34 -10.46 -6.10
N ILE A 7 9.02 -10.19 -6.00
CA ILE A 7 8.47 -8.85 -5.78
C ILE A 7 7.57 -8.85 -4.54
N SER A 8 7.85 -7.97 -3.58
CA SER A 8 7.08 -7.82 -2.34
C SER A 8 6.14 -6.60 -2.32
N PHE A 9 6.30 -5.67 -3.26
CA PHE A 9 5.53 -4.43 -3.32
C PHE A 9 5.41 -3.91 -4.75
N ILE A 10 4.20 -3.52 -5.17
CA ILE A 10 3.92 -3.02 -6.52
C ILE A 10 3.14 -1.70 -6.46
N VAL A 11 3.50 -0.76 -7.34
CA VAL A 11 2.72 0.45 -7.61
C VAL A 11 2.35 0.46 -9.09
N ASN A 12 1.08 0.29 -9.40
CA ASN A 12 0.56 0.25 -10.77
C ASN A 12 -0.50 1.35 -10.94
N VAL A 13 -0.08 2.53 -11.39
CA VAL A 13 -0.99 3.65 -11.68
C VAL A 13 -1.32 3.69 -13.17
N THR A 14 -2.59 3.93 -13.51
CA THR A 14 -3.08 3.98 -14.89
C THR A 14 -4.00 5.17 -15.08
N GLU A 15 -3.87 5.90 -16.19
CA GLU A 15 -4.61 7.14 -16.43
C GLU A 15 -5.74 6.99 -17.46
N ASP A 16 -5.67 5.99 -18.35
CA ASP A 16 -6.66 5.78 -19.40
C ASP A 16 -7.15 4.31 -19.50
N LYS A 17 -8.23 4.09 -20.25
CA LYS A 17 -8.85 2.76 -20.39
C LYS A 17 -7.94 1.73 -21.05
N ARG A 18 -7.07 2.15 -21.97
CA ARG A 18 -6.13 1.25 -22.67
C ARG A 18 -5.05 0.81 -21.69
N ALA A 19 -4.44 1.75 -20.97
CA ALA A 19 -3.48 1.48 -19.92
C ALA A 19 -4.05 0.57 -18.83
N VAL A 20 -5.34 0.73 -18.46
CA VAL A 20 -6.03 -0.17 -17.53
C VAL A 20 -6.09 -1.61 -18.06
N GLN A 21 -6.39 -1.79 -19.35
CA GLN A 21 -6.46 -3.10 -19.99
C GLN A 21 -5.08 -3.73 -20.12
N ASP A 22 -4.09 -2.98 -20.61
CA ASP A 22 -2.72 -3.45 -20.83
C ASP A 22 -2.04 -3.86 -19.51
N SER A 23 -2.37 -3.19 -18.41
CA SER A 23 -1.85 -3.49 -17.07
C SER A 23 -2.71 -4.47 -16.25
N TYR A 24 -3.77 -5.03 -16.82
CA TYR A 24 -4.67 -5.97 -16.12
C TYR A 24 -3.90 -7.16 -15.52
N GLU A 25 -3.01 -7.75 -16.31
CA GLU A 25 -2.24 -8.91 -15.88
C GLU A 25 -1.32 -8.59 -14.69
N ILE A 26 -0.78 -7.37 -14.59
CA ILE A 26 0.04 -6.97 -13.43
C ILE A 26 -0.80 -7.04 -12.15
N ARG A 27 -1.98 -6.42 -12.15
CA ARG A 27 -2.88 -6.40 -10.98
C ARG A 27 -3.41 -7.79 -10.64
N ARG A 28 -3.79 -8.58 -11.66
CA ARG A 28 -4.28 -9.94 -11.48
C ARG A 28 -3.22 -10.83 -10.83
N ASN A 29 -1.99 -10.80 -11.36
CA ASN A 29 -0.90 -11.62 -10.82
C ASN A 29 -0.47 -11.14 -9.43
N ALA A 30 -0.42 -9.83 -9.18
CA ALA A 30 -0.16 -9.29 -7.84
C ALA A 30 -1.16 -9.82 -6.81
N LEU A 31 -2.46 -9.80 -7.14
CA LEU A 31 -3.51 -10.32 -6.27
C LEU A 31 -3.40 -11.85 -6.07
N GLN A 32 -3.18 -12.61 -7.14
CA GLN A 32 -3.05 -14.07 -7.07
C GLN A 32 -1.85 -14.51 -6.22
N GLN A 33 -0.74 -13.79 -6.30
CA GLN A 33 0.48 -14.06 -5.53
C GLN A 33 0.49 -13.39 -4.16
N LYS A 34 -0.62 -12.73 -3.75
CA LYS A 34 -0.75 -12.01 -2.48
C LYS A 34 0.34 -10.94 -2.27
N VAL A 35 0.79 -10.32 -3.36
CA VAL A 35 1.73 -9.20 -3.32
C VAL A 35 0.94 -7.92 -3.04
N THR A 36 1.33 -7.17 -2.01
CA THR A 36 0.73 -5.86 -1.71
C THR A 36 0.93 -4.92 -2.90
N TYR A 37 -0.18 -4.42 -3.46
CA TYR A 37 -0.12 -3.52 -4.61
C TYR A 37 -1.06 -2.31 -4.45
N TYR A 38 -0.63 -1.17 -4.98
CA TYR A 38 -1.37 0.08 -4.97
C TYR A 38 -1.69 0.53 -6.39
N THR A 39 -2.88 1.11 -6.58
CA THR A 39 -3.36 1.62 -7.88
C THR A 39 -3.38 3.14 -7.96
N THR A 40 -3.02 3.83 -6.89
CA THR A 40 -2.94 5.30 -6.82
C THR A 40 -1.60 5.74 -6.26
N LEU A 41 -1.10 6.87 -6.75
CA LEU A 41 0.13 7.45 -6.25
C LEU A 41 0.00 7.90 -4.78
N ALA A 42 -1.17 8.43 -4.40
CA ALA A 42 -1.44 8.85 -3.03
C ALA A 42 -1.37 7.67 -2.03
N GLY A 43 -2.01 6.54 -2.36
CA GLY A 43 -1.96 5.34 -1.53
C GLY A 43 -0.55 4.76 -1.44
N ALA A 44 0.16 4.68 -2.56
CA ALA A 44 1.55 4.24 -2.58
C ALA A 44 2.46 5.12 -1.73
N LYS A 45 2.30 6.45 -1.84
CA LYS A 45 3.08 7.42 -1.04
C LYS A 45 2.80 7.26 0.46
N ALA A 46 1.53 7.11 0.85
CA ALA A 46 1.16 6.84 2.24
C ALA A 46 1.80 5.56 2.78
N ALA A 47 1.79 4.47 1.99
CA ALA A 47 2.43 3.21 2.35
C ALA A 47 3.94 3.37 2.54
N CYS A 48 4.63 4.05 1.61
CA CYS A 48 6.06 4.32 1.73
C CYS A 48 6.41 5.16 2.97
N MET A 49 5.60 6.19 3.27
CA MET A 49 5.79 7.00 4.48
C MET A 49 5.62 6.16 5.75
N GLY A 50 4.58 5.31 5.81
CA GLY A 50 4.38 4.39 6.93
C GLY A 50 5.51 3.38 7.11
N MET A 51 6.01 2.79 6.01
CA MET A 51 7.16 1.86 6.05
C MET A 51 8.44 2.55 6.54
N ALA A 52 8.66 3.81 6.16
CA ALA A 52 9.84 4.57 6.59
C ALA A 52 9.86 4.86 8.11
N HIS A 53 8.68 5.01 8.74
CA HIS A 53 8.54 5.33 10.16
C HIS A 53 8.11 4.10 10.98
N MET A 54 8.33 2.89 10.48
CA MET A 54 7.87 1.65 11.13
C MET A 54 8.46 1.45 12.54
N GLN A 55 9.62 2.05 12.83
CA GLN A 55 10.26 2.00 14.15
C GLN A 55 9.61 2.93 15.19
N GLU A 56 8.73 3.84 14.76
CA GLU A 56 8.07 4.82 15.63
C GLU A 56 6.68 4.35 16.11
N LEU A 57 6.30 3.10 15.82
CA LEU A 57 5.03 2.54 16.25
C LEU A 57 4.96 2.44 17.79
N GLN A 58 4.08 3.24 18.38
CA GLN A 58 3.79 3.24 19.81
C GLN A 58 2.41 2.64 20.09
N VAL A 59 2.32 1.88 21.17
CA VAL A 59 1.04 1.34 21.65
C VAL A 59 0.39 2.40 22.54
N HIS A 60 -0.84 2.75 22.23
CA HIS A 60 -1.67 3.63 23.05
C HIS A 60 -3.00 2.97 23.34
N SER A 61 -3.48 3.11 24.58
CA SER A 61 -4.87 2.79 24.87
C SER A 61 -5.79 3.87 24.29
N ILE A 62 -7.01 3.48 23.90
CA ILE A 62 -8.02 4.46 23.43
C ILE A 62 -8.31 5.49 24.52
N GLN A 63 -8.28 5.07 25.78
CA GLN A 63 -8.49 5.93 26.95
C GLN A 63 -7.40 7.01 27.07
N GLU A 64 -6.13 6.66 26.85
CA GLU A 64 -5.03 7.63 26.84
C GLU A 64 -5.16 8.61 25.67
N LEU A 65 -5.49 8.12 24.48
CA LEU A 65 -5.74 8.97 23.31
C LEU A 65 -6.90 9.94 23.54
N HIS A 66 -8.00 9.51 24.17
CA HIS A 66 -9.12 10.40 24.47
C HIS A 66 -8.75 11.50 25.47
N LYS A 67 -7.87 11.22 26.44
CA LYS A 67 -7.39 12.23 27.40
C LYS A 67 -6.57 13.34 26.73
N THR A 68 -5.95 13.11 25.57
CA THR A 68 -5.18 14.15 24.86
C THR A 68 -6.08 15.19 24.17
N LEU A 69 -7.36 14.86 23.93
CA LEU A 69 -8.34 15.75 23.32
C LEU A 69 -8.93 16.78 24.31
N THR A 70 -8.94 16.47 25.60
CA THR A 70 -9.62 17.26 26.63
C THR A 70 -8.76 18.39 27.22
N LYS A 71 -7.80 18.91 26.46
CA LYS A 71 -6.97 20.06 26.83
C LYS A 71 -7.56 21.37 26.32
#